data_AF-A0A9W7M7V7-F1
#
_entry.id   AF-A0A9W7M7V7-F1
#
_cell.length_a   1.000
_cell.length_b   1.000
_cell.length_c   1.000
_cell.angle_alpha   90.00
_cell.angle_beta   90.00
_cell.angle_gamma   90.00
#
_symmetry.space_group_name_H-M   'P 1'
#
loop_
_entity.id
_entity.type
_entity.pdbx_description
1 polymer ?
#
loop_
_entity_poly.entity_id
_entity_poly.type
_entity_poly.pdbx_seq_one_letter_code
_entity_poly.pdbx_strand_id
1 'polypeptide(L)'
;MQAIKTKADELVTLGKPLDAEDLIEKVLDGLDDSYQPVIDVVNNQETLITFDELHEKLINRELSLNTVFFGDQSRLIQRTPTAPINDPTDHTHRLSHRNKIDQCGPF
;
A
#
# COMPACT_ATOMS: atom_id res chain seq x y z
N MET A 1 -1.48 6.75 57.09
CA MET A 1 -0.06 7.09 56.78
C MET A 1 0.71 5.87 56.25
N GLN A 2 0.71 4.72 56.93
CA GLN A 2 1.50 3.55 56.48
C GLN A 2 1.04 2.94 55.15
N ALA A 3 -0.28 2.80 54.94
CA ALA A 3 -0.83 2.25 53.69
C ALA A 3 -0.42 3.06 52.44
N ILE A 4 -0.32 4.39 52.55
CA ILE A 4 0.09 5.26 51.43
C ILE A 4 1.59 5.06 51.14
N LYS A 5 2.42 4.92 52.19
CA LYS A 5 3.84 4.57 52.04
C LYS A 5 4.02 3.22 51.37
N THR A 6 3.29 2.18 51.78
CA THR A 6 3.38 0.85 51.17
C THR A 6 2.99 0.89 49.70
N LYS A 7 1.93 1.63 49.34
CA LYS A 7 1.53 1.82 47.93
C LYS A 7 2.58 2.60 47.12
N ALA A 8 3.21 3.59 47.74
CA ALA A 8 4.29 4.34 47.10
C ALA A 8 5.56 3.48 46.94
N ASP A 9 5.93 2.67 47.93
CA ASP A 9 7.07 1.74 47.87
C ASP A 9 6.81 0.61 46.86
N GLU A 10 5.56 0.11 46.73
CA GLU A 10 5.15 -0.82 45.67
C GLU A 10 5.31 -0.19 44.28
N LEU A 11 4.88 1.07 44.10
CA LEU A 11 5.05 1.81 42.83
C LEU A 11 6.51 2.15 42.52
N VAL A 12 7.32 2.44 43.53
CA VAL A 12 8.77 2.63 43.41
C VAL A 12 9.47 1.31 43.08
N THR A 13 8.99 0.19 43.61
CA THR A 13 9.48 -1.16 43.28
C THR A 13 9.07 -1.58 41.86
N LEU A 14 7.91 -1.10 41.38
CA LEU A 14 7.48 -1.17 39.98
C LEU A 14 8.24 -0.16 39.08
N GLY A 15 9.08 0.69 39.67
CA GLY A 15 9.99 1.62 39.01
C GLY A 15 11.23 0.95 38.43
N LYS A 16 11.09 -0.28 37.91
CA LYS A 16 12.07 -0.74 36.94
C LYS A 16 11.87 0.09 35.68
N PRO A 17 12.93 0.75 35.15
CA PRO A 17 12.84 1.26 33.79
C PRO A 17 12.42 0.09 32.91
N LEU A 18 11.33 0.26 32.17
CA LEU A 18 10.92 -0.72 31.19
C LEU A 18 12.06 -0.76 30.17
N ASP A 19 12.73 -1.90 30.07
CA ASP A 19 13.87 -2.03 29.17
C ASP A 19 13.38 -1.87 27.72
N ALA A 20 14.29 -1.51 26.80
CA ALA A 20 13.90 -1.26 25.41
C ALA A 20 13.24 -2.50 24.79
N GLU A 21 13.73 -3.69 25.14
CA GLU A 21 13.14 -4.97 24.75
C GLU A 21 11.73 -5.16 25.29
N ASP A 22 11.48 -4.88 26.57
CA ASP A 22 10.15 -5.00 27.18
C ASP A 22 9.16 -4.02 26.56
N LEU A 23 9.63 -2.81 26.21
CA LEU A 23 8.84 -1.81 25.48
C LEU A 23 8.45 -2.32 24.09
N ILE A 24 9.40 -2.90 23.36
CA ILE A 24 9.19 -3.45 22.02
C ILE A 24 8.19 -4.61 22.08
N GLU A 25 8.37 -5.56 23.00
CA GLU A 25 7.46 -6.69 23.18
C GLU A 25 6.03 -6.21 23.46
N LYS A 26 5.89 -5.22 24.35
CA LYS A 26 4.60 -4.66 24.72
C LYS A 26 3.91 -3.89 23.59
N VAL A 27 4.68 -3.28 22.69
CA VAL A 27 4.14 -2.68 21.47
C VAL A 27 3.66 -3.78 20.52
N LEU A 28 4.47 -4.83 20.28
CA LEU A 28 4.13 -5.92 19.37
C LEU A 28 2.89 -6.71 19.82
N ASP A 29 2.74 -6.96 21.13
CA ASP A 29 1.56 -7.63 21.71
C ASP A 29 0.25 -6.83 21.52
N GLY A 30 0.37 -5.50 21.40
CA GLY A 30 -0.77 -4.60 21.18
C GLY A 30 -1.22 -4.45 19.72
N LEU A 31 -0.49 -5.03 18.76
CA LEU A 31 -0.81 -4.92 17.34
C LEU A 31 -1.79 -6.00 16.89
N ASP A 32 -2.69 -5.66 15.96
CA ASP A 32 -3.59 -6.64 15.34
C ASP A 32 -2.94 -7.40 14.18
N ASP A 33 -3.66 -8.39 13.65
CA ASP A 33 -3.18 -9.28 12.57
C ASP A 33 -2.71 -8.53 11.32
N SER A 34 -3.20 -7.31 11.08
CA SER A 34 -2.76 -6.47 9.96
C SER A 34 -1.28 -6.12 10.05
N TYR A 35 -0.65 -6.18 11.22
CA TYR A 35 0.77 -5.88 11.42
C TYR A 35 1.64 -7.13 11.55
N GLN A 36 1.10 -8.34 11.30
CA GLN A 36 1.89 -9.57 11.25
C GLN A 36 3.18 -9.48 10.43
N PRO A 37 3.21 -8.80 9.26
CA PRO A 37 4.45 -8.63 8.51
C PRO A 37 5.54 -7.86 9.28
N VAL A 38 5.15 -6.94 10.16
CA VAL A 38 6.11 -6.20 11.02
C VAL A 38 6.62 -7.12 12.12
N ILE A 39 5.72 -7.89 12.76
CA ILE A 39 6.06 -8.86 13.80
C ILE A 39 7.05 -9.91 13.26
N ASP A 40 6.79 -10.45 12.07
CA ASP A 40 7.70 -11.40 11.40
C ASP A 40 9.07 -10.80 11.12
N VAL A 41 9.14 -9.55 10.65
CA VAL A 41 10.43 -8.89 10.38
C VAL A 41 11.23 -8.68 11.66
N VAL A 42 10.57 -8.34 12.77
CA VAL A 42 11.23 -8.18 14.07
C VAL A 42 11.70 -9.54 14.60
N ASN A 43 10.86 -10.58 14.53
CA ASN A 43 11.21 -11.93 14.99
C ASN A 43 12.35 -12.58 14.18
N ASN A 44 12.47 -12.23 12.90
CA ASN A 44 13.50 -12.76 12.02
C ASN A 44 14.81 -11.95 12.05
N GLN A 45 14.87 -10.83 12.78
CA GLN A 45 16.10 -10.04 12.91
C GLN A 45 17.11 -10.74 13.83
N GLU A 46 18.34 -10.94 13.34
CA GLU A 46 19.44 -11.56 14.11
C GLU A 46 19.96 -10.66 15.25
N THR A 47 19.64 -9.36 15.20
CA THR A 47 20.01 -8.35 16.19
C THR A 47 18.76 -7.71 16.80
N LEU A 48 18.83 -7.36 18.08
CA LEU A 48 17.75 -6.66 18.76
C LEU A 48 17.40 -5.37 18.03
N ILE A 49 16.15 -5.27 17.57
CA ILE A 49 15.64 -4.07 16.91
C ILE A 49 15.63 -2.92 17.90
N THR A 50 15.97 -1.71 17.44
CA THR A 50 15.82 -0.51 18.27
C THR A 50 14.39 0.01 18.19
N PHE A 51 13.97 0.78 19.19
CA PHE A 51 12.64 1.39 19.20
C PHE A 51 12.41 2.29 17.98
N ASP A 52 13.43 3.05 17.55
CA ASP A 52 13.36 3.90 16.37
C ASP A 52 13.13 3.09 15.08
N GLU A 53 13.85 1.97 14.93
CA GLU A 53 13.71 1.11 13.75
C GLU A 53 12.35 0.39 13.71
N LEU A 54 11.85 -0.06 14.87
CA LEU A 54 10.48 -0.60 14.98
C LEU A 54 9.45 0.45 14.55
N HIS A 55 9.61 1.68 15.03
CA HIS A 55 8.71 2.79 14.70
C HIS A 55 8.69 3.09 13.19
N GLU A 56 9.85 3.10 12.52
CA GLU A 56 9.92 3.24 11.06
C GLU A 56 9.18 2.11 10.33
N LYS A 57 9.32 0.86 10.78
CA LYS A 57 8.61 -0.28 10.17
C LYS A 57 7.11 -0.18 10.34
N LEU A 58 6.63 0.30 11.49
CA LEU A 58 5.21 0.55 11.71
C LEU A 58 4.67 1.63 10.78
N ILE A 59 5.36 2.77 10.65
CA ILE A 59 4.99 3.83 9.71
C ILE A 59 4.90 3.29 8.27
N ASN A 60 5.89 2.51 7.84
CA ASN A 60 5.88 1.90 6.51
C ASN A 60 4.71 0.93 6.32
N ARG A 61 4.35 0.18 7.37
CA ARG A 61 3.18 -0.71 7.34
C ARG A 61 1.88 0.08 7.21
N GLU A 62 1.70 1.15 7.97
CA GLU A 62 0.54 2.05 7.87
C GLU A 62 0.37 2.61 6.46
N LEU A 63 1.47 3.09 5.86
CA LEU A 63 1.46 3.57 4.49
C LEU A 63 1.07 2.46 3.51
N SER A 64 1.55 1.23 3.71
CA SER A 64 1.15 0.09 2.89
C SER A 64 -0.34 -0.26 3.04
N LEU A 65 -0.90 -0.20 4.25
CA LEU A 65 -2.31 -0.47 4.51
C LEU A 65 -3.20 0.62 3.89
N ASN A 66 -2.80 1.88 4.05
CA ASN A 66 -3.50 3.02 3.47
C ASN A 66 -3.45 2.99 1.95
N THR A 67 -2.30 2.69 1.34
CA THR A 67 -2.19 2.57 -0.13
C THR A 67 -3.01 1.41 -0.68
N VAL A 68 -3.16 0.30 0.05
CA VAL A 68 -4.10 -0.78 -0.33
C VAL A 68 -5.56 -0.28 -0.24
N PHE A 69 -5.89 0.53 0.77
CA PHE A 69 -7.22 1.15 0.90
C PHE A 69 -7.54 2.16 -0.22
N PHE A 70 -6.55 2.92 -0.71
CA PHE A 70 -6.73 3.85 -1.83
C PHE A 70 -6.52 3.19 -3.21
N GLY A 71 -5.84 2.04 -3.26
CA GLY A 71 -5.60 1.26 -4.47
C GLY A 71 -6.85 0.59 -5.05
N ASP A 72 -7.87 0.38 -4.22
CA ASP A 72 -9.15 -0.19 -4.68
C ASP A 72 -10.06 0.86 -5.36
N GLN A 73 -9.99 2.13 -4.92
CA GLN A 73 -10.66 3.26 -5.59
C GLN A 73 -10.09 3.57 -6.98
N SER A 74 -8.87 3.12 -7.28
CA SER A 74 -8.14 3.42 -8.52
C SER A 74 -8.42 2.42 -9.66
N ARG A 75 -9.14 1.31 -9.41
CA ARG A 75 -9.41 0.28 -10.44
C ARG A 75 -10.54 0.61 -11.42
N LEU A 76 -11.14 1.80 -11.34
CA LEU A 76 -12.31 2.19 -12.15
C LEU A 76 -11.99 3.05 -13.38
N ILE A 77 -10.74 3.04 -13.87
CA ILE A 77 -10.40 3.68 -15.16
C ILE A 77 -9.52 2.75 -16.03
N GLN A 78 -10.05 1.60 -16.45
CA GLN A 78 -9.58 0.99 -17.70
C GLN A 78 -10.30 1.66 -18.87
N ARG A 79 -9.77 2.81 -19.31
CA ARG A 79 -10.09 3.32 -20.63
C ARG A 79 -9.17 2.61 -21.63
N THR A 80 -9.84 1.86 -22.51
CA THR A 80 -9.39 1.13 -23.71
C THR A 80 -8.05 1.55 -24.31
N PRO A 81 -7.22 0.60 -24.78
CA PRO A 81 -6.06 0.92 -25.63
C PRO A 81 -6.55 1.49 -26.96
N THR A 82 -6.35 2.78 -27.19
CA THR A 82 -6.48 3.36 -28.53
C THR A 82 -5.33 2.80 -29.37
N ALA A 83 -5.67 2.14 -30.47
CA ALA A 83 -4.74 1.53 -31.41
C ALA A 83 -3.66 2.52 -31.91
N PRO A 84 -2.44 2.04 -32.24
CA PRO A 84 -1.36 2.89 -32.70
C PRO A 84 -1.65 3.46 -34.10
N ILE A 85 -1.54 4.78 -34.23
CA ILE A 85 -1.56 5.49 -35.51
C ILE A 85 -0.19 5.32 -36.15
N ASN A 86 -0.04 4.29 -36.99
CA ASN A 86 1.09 4.16 -37.91
C ASN A 86 0.52 3.84 -39.30
N ASP A 87 0.60 4.75 -40.27
CA ASP A 87 1.37 4.50 -41.50
C ASP A 87 1.57 5.80 -42.33
N PRO A 88 2.73 5.98 -43.00
CA PRO A 88 3.18 7.23 -43.58
C PRO A 88 2.74 7.44 -45.05
N THR A 89 3.11 8.62 -45.55
CA THR A 89 2.78 9.21 -46.85
C THR A 89 3.28 8.43 -48.09
N ASP A 90 2.48 8.51 -49.17
CA ASP A 90 2.85 8.67 -50.60
C ASP A 90 2.66 7.52 -51.62
N HIS A 91 2.27 7.96 -52.83
CA HIS A 91 2.28 7.35 -54.17
C HIS A 91 1.03 6.64 -54.74
N THR A 92 0.17 7.48 -55.34
CA THR A 92 -0.30 7.48 -56.75
C THR A 92 -0.59 6.17 -57.54
N HIS A 93 -1.77 6.21 -58.19
CA HIS A 93 -2.20 5.57 -59.45
C HIS A 93 -2.82 4.15 -59.47
N ARG A 94 -4.08 4.18 -59.98
CA ARG A 94 -4.67 3.37 -61.08
C ARG A 94 -5.62 2.20 -60.75
N LEU A 95 -6.79 2.38 -61.39
CA LEU A 95 -7.69 1.41 -62.03
C LEU A 95 -8.57 0.58 -61.08
N SER A 96 -9.85 0.96 -60.98
CA SER A 96 -10.93 0.52 -61.89
C SER A 96 -11.48 -0.83 -61.45
N HIS A 97 -12.66 -0.84 -60.83
CA HIS A 97 -13.82 -1.57 -61.35
C HIS A 97 -15.08 -1.27 -60.52
N ARG A 98 -15.87 -0.30 -61.02
CA ARG A 98 -17.31 -0.41 -61.31
C ARG A 98 -18.17 -1.19 -60.29
N ASN A 99 -19.05 -0.50 -59.57
CA ASN A 99 -20.42 -0.99 -59.41
C ASN A 99 -21.44 0.15 -59.51
N LYS A 100 -22.54 -0.20 -60.16
CA LYS A 100 -23.51 0.63 -60.87
C LYS A 100 -24.83 0.48 -60.13
N ILE A 101 -25.43 1.55 -59.63
CA ILE A 101 -26.89 1.73 -59.53
C ILE A 101 -27.20 3.16 -59.06
N ASP A 102 -27.57 4.03 -60.00
CA ASP A 102 -28.69 4.95 -59.75
C ASP A 102 -29.22 5.39 -61.13
N GLN A 103 -30.14 4.57 -61.64
CA GLN A 103 -31.06 4.96 -62.69
C GLN A 103 -32.41 5.22 -62.03
N CYS A 104 -32.76 6.48 -61.82
CA CYS A 104 -34.11 6.99 -61.95
C CYS A 104 -34.01 8.41 -62.49
N GLY A 105 -34.29 8.55 -63.79
CA GLY A 105 -34.32 9.82 -64.50
C GLY A 105 -35.63 10.58 -64.27
N PRO A 106 -35.72 11.84 -64.74
CA PRO A 106 -36.86 12.70 -64.54
C PRO A 106 -37.85 12.63 -65.72
N PHE A 107 -39.15 12.75 -65.41
CA PHE A 107 -40.15 13.38 -66.26
C PHE A 107 -41.09 14.18 -65.36
#